data_AF-A0A162QCR1-F1
#
_entry.id   AF-A0A162QCR1-F1
#
_cell.length_a   1.000
_cell.length_b   1.000
_cell.length_c   1.000
_cell.angle_alpha   90.00
_cell.angle_beta   90.00
_cell.angle_gamma   90.00
#
_symmetry.space_group_name_H-M   'P 1'
#
loop_
_entity.id
_entity.type
_entity.pdbx_description
1 polymer ?
#
loop_
_entity_poly.entity_id
_entity_poly.type
_entity_poly.pdbx_seq_one_letter_code
_entity_poly.pdbx_strand_id
1 'polypeptide(L)'
;MSTVINMFKVGKIYMPKVTTTTHTFEDVITAIKNKGLSIDTPIAGTTVDLDPDVKLEILAPNSESYEDLNNYSIVFKLTYGNKSFLFTGDAEDVSEKEMLSKGYDLKADVLKVGHHGSNSSTASILSAVSPQYAIISVGKGNDYGHPTQATMDKLKNAGVTVYRTDENGTVVAVCDGNTITFNTAPGSYNGGSSNNDSQTTTPVNTNPSTSSSQEPSTSTSTGHGLIKGNINSKGEKIYHVPGGSYYDRTIPEVWFNTEEEAQAAGFRKSLR
;
A
#
# COMPACT_ATOMS: atom_id res chain seq x y z
N MET A 1 -9.86 16.56 2.80
CA MET A 1 -8.91 17.15 3.78
C MET A 1 -9.12 18.64 4.00
N SER A 2 -9.31 19.45 2.95
CA SER A 2 -9.67 20.88 3.07
C SER A 2 -10.89 21.14 3.97
N THR A 3 -11.92 20.29 3.90
CA THR A 3 -13.10 20.35 4.80
C THR A 3 -12.72 20.26 6.28
N VAL A 4 -11.82 19.36 6.66
CA VAL A 4 -11.35 19.20 8.05
C VAL A 4 -10.61 20.46 8.48
N ILE A 5 -9.70 20.95 7.63
CA ILE A 5 -8.96 22.18 7.89
C ILE A 5 -9.92 23.35 8.11
N ASN A 6 -10.96 23.47 7.28
CA ASN A 6 -11.95 24.54 7.36
C ASN A 6 -12.85 24.45 8.61
N MET A 7 -13.26 23.24 9.02
CA MET A 7 -14.21 23.05 10.11
C MET A 7 -13.59 23.05 11.51
N PHE A 8 -12.33 22.63 11.65
CA PHE A 8 -11.70 22.46 12.96
C PHE A 8 -10.62 23.51 13.24
N LYS A 9 -10.32 23.72 14.53
CA LYS A 9 -9.12 24.43 14.97
C LYS A 9 -7.94 23.48 14.84
N VAL A 10 -7.07 23.72 13.85
CA VAL A 10 -5.89 22.90 13.59
C VAL A 10 -4.68 23.53 14.28
N GLY A 11 -3.94 22.74 15.06
CA GLY A 11 -2.72 23.18 15.73
C GLY A 11 -1.48 23.13 14.83
N LYS A 12 -1.21 21.97 14.23
CA LYS A 12 -0.09 21.73 13.32
C LYS A 12 -0.55 20.95 12.09
N ILE A 13 0.15 21.15 10.98
CA ILE A 13 -0.07 20.40 9.73
C ILE A 13 1.28 19.85 9.28
N TYR A 14 1.35 18.53 9.11
CA TYR A 14 2.52 17.87 8.54
C TYR A 14 2.26 17.50 7.09
N MET A 15 3.14 17.90 6.18
CA MET A 15 3.10 17.48 4.78
C MET A 15 4.52 17.22 4.27
N PRO A 16 4.76 16.15 3.50
CA PRO A 16 6.04 15.94 2.83
C PRO A 16 6.31 17.05 1.81
N LYS A 17 7.58 17.28 1.49
CA LYS A 17 8.02 18.30 0.54
C LYS A 17 7.82 17.85 -0.91
N VAL A 18 6.58 17.62 -1.30
CA VAL A 18 6.18 17.24 -2.66
C VAL A 18 4.92 18.00 -3.07
N THR A 19 4.83 18.37 -4.34
CA THR A 19 3.68 19.06 -4.90
C THR A 19 3.02 18.22 -5.98
N THR A 20 1.71 18.35 -6.11
CA THR A 20 0.94 17.77 -7.21
C THR A 20 0.00 18.83 -7.78
N THR A 21 -0.52 18.60 -8.98
CA THR A 21 -1.50 19.50 -9.63
C THR A 21 -2.92 18.96 -9.52
N THR A 22 -3.20 18.14 -8.49
CA THR A 22 -4.54 17.61 -8.26
C THR A 22 -5.39 18.67 -7.56
N HIS A 23 -6.67 18.77 -7.91
CA HIS A 23 -7.59 19.71 -7.24
C HIS A 23 -7.64 19.47 -5.73
N THR A 24 -7.60 18.21 -5.29
CA THR A 24 -7.57 17.87 -3.85
C THR A 24 -6.36 18.48 -3.14
N PHE A 25 -5.19 18.46 -3.77
CA PHE A 25 -3.98 19.07 -3.21
C PHE A 25 -4.10 20.60 -3.19
N GLU A 26 -4.53 21.20 -4.29
CA GLU A 26 -4.76 22.66 -4.40
C GLU A 26 -5.74 23.17 -3.34
N ASP A 27 -6.84 22.43 -3.10
CA ASP A 27 -7.84 22.74 -2.08
C ASP A 27 -7.25 22.71 -0.67
N VAL A 28 -6.36 21.74 -0.38
CA VAL A 28 -5.66 21.65 0.90
C VAL A 28 -4.75 22.85 1.09
N ILE A 29 -3.89 23.16 0.12
CA ILE A 29 -2.97 24.31 0.22
C ILE A 29 -3.75 25.63 0.36
N THR A 30 -4.86 25.77 -0.36
CA THR A 30 -5.74 26.94 -0.27
C THR A 30 -6.36 27.05 1.13
N ALA A 31 -6.88 25.96 1.69
CA ALA A 31 -7.46 25.96 3.04
C ALA A 31 -6.42 26.31 4.12
N ILE A 32 -5.20 25.78 4.01
CA ILE A 32 -4.07 26.09 4.91
C ILE A 32 -3.76 27.58 4.87
N LYS A 33 -3.59 28.13 3.65
CA LYS A 33 -3.28 29.55 3.44
C LYS A 33 -4.39 30.45 4.00
N ASN A 34 -5.65 30.12 3.74
CA ASN A 34 -6.80 30.90 4.21
C ASN A 34 -6.94 30.92 5.73
N LYS A 35 -6.47 29.87 6.42
CA LYS A 35 -6.41 29.82 7.88
C LYS A 35 -5.13 30.39 8.48
N GLY A 36 -4.18 30.88 7.65
CA GLY A 36 -2.89 31.37 8.13
C GLY A 36 -2.06 30.29 8.83
N LEU A 37 -2.27 29.02 8.47
CA LEU A 37 -1.53 27.89 9.04
C LEU A 37 -0.21 27.69 8.31
N SER A 38 0.78 27.16 9.01
CA SER A 38 2.06 26.74 8.45
C SER A 38 2.10 25.23 8.26
N ILE A 39 2.93 24.79 7.31
CA ILE A 39 3.20 23.37 7.04
C ILE A 39 4.56 23.04 7.64
N ASP A 40 4.57 22.02 8.49
CA ASP A 40 5.78 21.41 9.01
C ASP A 40 6.17 20.22 8.11
N THR A 41 7.40 20.23 7.61
CA THR A 41 7.92 19.07 6.87
C THR A 41 8.32 17.99 7.87
N PRO A 42 7.81 16.76 7.77
CA PRO A 42 8.21 15.66 8.63
C PRO A 42 9.69 15.31 8.40
N ILE A 43 10.44 15.12 9.49
CA ILE A 43 11.85 14.72 9.45
C ILE A 43 11.95 13.33 10.07
N ALA A 44 12.35 12.32 9.30
CA ALA A 44 12.55 10.97 9.82
C ALA A 44 13.61 10.95 10.94
N GLY A 45 13.36 10.13 11.96
CA GLY A 45 14.16 10.04 13.19
C GLY A 45 13.80 11.09 14.25
N THR A 46 12.83 11.97 14.01
CA THR A 46 12.38 12.97 14.99
C THR A 46 11.08 12.58 15.67
N THR A 47 10.81 13.19 16.82
CA THR A 47 9.55 13.01 17.56
C THR A 47 8.64 14.23 17.44
N VAL A 48 7.33 13.98 17.37
CA VAL A 48 6.31 15.02 17.44
C VAL A 48 5.75 15.08 18.85
N ASP A 49 5.74 16.28 19.43
CA ASP A 49 5.06 16.56 20.69
C ASP A 49 3.54 16.58 20.46
N LEU A 50 2.87 15.54 20.96
CA LEU A 50 1.42 15.32 20.83
C LEU A 50 0.75 15.30 22.20
N ASP A 51 1.29 14.51 23.12
CA ASP A 51 0.83 14.35 24.51
C ASP A 51 2.00 13.83 25.36
N PRO A 52 2.15 14.23 26.63
CA PRO A 52 3.25 13.78 27.50
C PRO A 52 3.38 12.26 27.66
N ASP A 53 2.28 11.52 27.55
CA ASP A 53 2.27 10.07 27.73
C ASP A 53 2.45 9.31 26.40
N VAL A 54 2.50 10.02 25.27
CA VAL A 54 2.53 9.43 23.93
C VAL A 54 3.80 9.84 23.18
N LYS A 55 4.61 8.86 22.81
CA LYS A 55 5.75 9.08 21.91
C LYS A 55 5.32 8.85 20.46
N LEU A 56 5.30 9.91 19.65
CA LEU A 56 5.13 9.84 18.19
C LEU A 56 6.49 10.03 17.52
N GLU A 57 7.00 9.01 16.85
CA GLU A 57 8.27 9.05 16.10
C GLU A 57 8.02 8.97 14.59
N ILE A 58 8.58 9.92 13.83
CA ILE A 58 8.51 9.93 12.36
C ILE A 58 9.61 9.02 11.80
N LEU A 59 9.25 8.11 10.91
CA LEU A 59 10.12 7.09 10.35
C LEU A 59 10.33 7.23 8.83
N ALA A 60 9.44 7.93 8.14
CA ALA A 60 9.56 8.25 6.71
C ALA A 60 8.81 9.57 6.41
N PRO A 61 9.08 10.24 5.27
CA PRO A 61 10.04 9.89 4.21
C PRO A 61 11.52 10.01 4.61
N ASN A 62 12.41 9.22 3.99
CA ASN A 62 13.86 9.21 4.23
C ASN A 62 14.70 9.75 3.06
N SER A 63 14.08 9.98 1.90
CA SER A 63 14.70 10.56 0.71
C SER A 63 14.07 11.90 0.35
N GLU A 64 14.85 12.78 -0.29
CA GLU A 64 14.37 14.10 -0.70
C GLU A 64 13.36 14.04 -1.85
N SER A 65 13.42 12.97 -2.65
CA SER A 65 12.51 12.71 -3.74
C SER A 65 12.25 11.22 -3.95
N TYR A 66 11.07 10.93 -4.47
CA TYR A 66 10.65 9.61 -4.93
C TYR A 66 9.98 9.74 -6.30
N GLU A 67 10.08 8.67 -7.09
CA GLU A 67 9.35 8.55 -8.35
C GLU A 67 7.84 8.35 -8.09
N ASP A 68 7.51 7.50 -7.12
CA ASP A 68 6.13 7.24 -6.71
C ASP A 68 5.72 8.15 -5.54
N LEU A 69 4.54 8.78 -5.66
CA LEU A 69 3.99 9.68 -4.65
C LEU A 69 3.70 8.96 -3.32
N ASN A 70 3.37 7.68 -3.37
CA ASN A 70 3.07 6.87 -2.19
C ASN A 70 4.27 6.76 -1.25
N ASN A 71 5.49 6.78 -1.79
CA ASN A 71 6.72 6.72 -0.98
C ASN A 71 7.04 8.02 -0.23
N TYR A 72 6.36 9.13 -0.55
CA TYR A 72 6.37 10.33 0.29
C TYR A 72 5.47 10.20 1.54
N SER A 73 4.78 9.08 1.71
CA SER A 73 3.94 8.82 2.88
C SER A 73 4.72 9.08 4.18
N ILE A 74 4.08 9.82 5.08
CA ILE A 74 4.59 10.00 6.43
C ILE A 74 4.34 8.70 7.18
N VAL A 75 5.40 7.91 7.39
CA VAL A 75 5.33 6.74 8.26
C VAL A 75 5.70 7.18 9.66
N PHE A 76 4.91 6.78 10.66
CA PHE A 76 5.19 7.10 12.05
C PHE A 76 4.80 5.97 13.00
N LYS A 77 5.55 5.87 14.11
CA LYS A 77 5.26 4.96 15.21
C LYS A 77 4.70 5.75 16.40
N LEU A 78 3.55 5.33 16.90
CA LEU A 78 2.97 5.80 18.15
C LEU A 78 3.23 4.78 19.25
N THR A 79 3.75 5.23 20.39
CA THR A 79 3.94 4.41 21.59
C THR A 79 3.18 5.04 22.75
N TYR A 80 2.33 4.25 23.42
CA TYR A 80 1.60 4.63 24.61
C TYR A 80 1.72 3.49 25.64
N GLY A 81 2.34 3.78 26.79
CA GLY A 81 2.72 2.75 27.77
C GLY A 81 3.61 1.68 27.12
N ASN A 82 3.19 0.42 27.26
CA ASN A 82 3.83 -0.79 26.73
C ASN A 82 3.28 -1.20 25.35
N LYS A 83 2.49 -0.34 24.69
CA LYS A 83 1.83 -0.63 23.41
C LYS A 83 2.24 0.33 22.32
N SER A 84 2.22 -0.18 21.10
CA SER A 84 2.76 0.51 19.94
C SER A 84 1.99 0.25 18.66
N PHE A 85 1.89 1.28 17.83
CA PHE A 85 1.16 1.30 16.57
C PHE A 85 2.07 1.86 15.49
N LEU A 86 2.18 1.17 14.35
CA LEU A 86 2.87 1.67 13.17
C LEU A 86 1.87 2.08 12.09
N PHE A 87 1.92 3.34 11.68
CA PHE A 87 1.10 3.89 10.61
C PHE A 87 1.96 4.15 9.39
N THR A 88 1.75 3.37 8.33
CA THR A 88 2.61 3.42 7.14
C THR A 88 2.04 4.28 6.01
N GLY A 89 0.83 4.81 6.16
CA GLY A 89 0.13 5.47 5.06
C GLY A 89 0.05 4.54 3.85
N ASP A 90 0.49 5.04 2.71
CA ASP A 90 0.58 4.27 1.46
C ASP A 90 2.04 3.92 1.10
N ALA A 91 2.98 4.04 2.05
CA ALA A 91 4.39 3.71 1.81
C ALA A 91 4.54 2.32 1.15
N GLU A 92 5.38 2.26 0.11
CA GLU A 92 5.66 1.05 -0.65
C GLU A 92 7.07 0.56 -0.37
N ASP A 93 7.45 -0.54 -1.03
CA ASP A 93 8.69 -1.28 -0.80
C ASP A 93 9.97 -0.41 -0.78
N VAL A 94 10.03 0.68 -1.55
CA VAL A 94 11.17 1.62 -1.52
C VAL A 94 11.28 2.28 -0.13
N SER A 95 10.21 2.92 0.34
CA SER A 95 10.17 3.57 1.66
C SER A 95 10.33 2.56 2.80
N GLU A 96 9.75 1.36 2.64
CA GLU A 96 9.92 0.23 3.57
C GLU A 96 11.39 -0.18 3.74
N LYS A 97 12.11 -0.37 2.64
CA LYS A 97 13.53 -0.73 2.64
C LYS A 97 14.41 0.37 3.19
N GLU A 98 14.08 1.63 2.95
CA GLU A 98 14.80 2.76 3.55
C GLU A 98 14.69 2.75 5.07
N MET A 99 13.48 2.54 5.62
CA MET A 99 13.27 2.45 7.06
C MET A 99 14.07 1.31 7.70
N LEU A 100 14.11 0.15 7.05
CA LEU A 100 14.93 -0.99 7.47
C LEU A 100 16.43 -0.66 7.41
N SER A 101 16.87 -0.04 6.32
CA SER A 101 18.28 0.31 6.11
C SER A 101 18.80 1.36 7.09
N LYS A 102 17.90 2.25 7.55
CA LYS A 102 18.19 3.23 8.61
C LYS A 102 18.30 2.59 10.00
N GLY A 103 17.87 1.34 10.16
CA GLY A 103 17.92 0.63 11.43
C GLY A 103 16.92 1.16 12.46
N TYR A 104 15.81 1.75 12.00
CA TYR A 104 14.75 2.18 12.91
C TYR A 104 14.09 0.97 13.60
N ASP A 105 13.64 1.17 14.84
CA ASP A 105 12.84 0.18 15.56
C ASP A 105 11.41 0.17 15.03
N LEU A 106 11.12 -0.73 14.11
CA LEU A 106 9.80 -0.88 13.49
C LEU A 106 8.83 -1.74 14.29
N LYS A 107 9.28 -2.38 15.39
CA LYS A 107 8.44 -3.28 16.18
C LYS A 107 7.20 -2.55 16.67
N ALA A 108 6.02 -3.12 16.39
CA ALA A 108 4.74 -2.56 16.80
C ALA A 108 3.71 -3.66 17.11
N ASP A 109 2.80 -3.43 18.06
CA ASP A 109 1.69 -4.35 18.35
C ASP A 109 0.62 -4.33 17.24
N VAL A 110 0.38 -3.15 16.68
CA VAL A 110 -0.63 -2.91 15.64
C VAL A 110 0.04 -2.30 14.41
N LEU A 111 -0.17 -2.91 13.25
CA LEU A 111 0.22 -2.38 11.95
C LEU A 111 -1.00 -1.84 11.21
N LYS A 112 -1.04 -0.55 10.90
CA LYS A 112 -1.92 -0.05 9.85
C LYS A 112 -1.25 -0.39 8.52
N VAL A 113 -1.81 -1.39 7.82
CA VAL A 113 -1.25 -1.96 6.59
C VAL A 113 -1.12 -0.87 5.51
N GLY A 114 0.03 -0.89 4.84
CA GLY A 114 0.38 0.06 3.80
C GLY A 114 -0.48 -0.09 2.56
N HIS A 115 -0.81 1.05 1.95
CA HIS A 115 -1.43 1.15 0.63
C HIS A 115 -2.64 0.23 0.48
N HIS A 116 -3.53 0.27 1.48
CA HIS A 116 -4.77 -0.51 1.52
C HIS A 116 -4.60 -2.04 1.43
N GLY A 117 -3.38 -2.56 1.58
CA GLY A 117 -3.06 -3.97 1.36
C GLY A 117 -2.71 -4.34 -0.08
N SER A 118 -2.25 -3.38 -0.88
CA SER A 118 -1.57 -3.62 -2.16
C SER A 118 -0.42 -4.62 -2.00
N ASN A 119 -0.02 -5.28 -3.09
CA ASN A 119 1.17 -6.14 -3.12
C ASN A 119 2.49 -5.34 -3.18
N SER A 120 2.43 -4.04 -3.47
CA SER A 120 3.59 -3.11 -3.44
C SER A 120 4.03 -2.71 -2.04
N SER A 121 3.23 -3.03 -1.01
CA SER A 121 3.48 -2.68 0.39
C SER A 121 3.38 -3.90 1.30
N THR A 122 3.78 -3.69 2.56
CA THR A 122 3.75 -4.65 3.67
C THR A 122 4.47 -5.96 3.32
N ALA A 123 5.56 -5.85 2.56
CA ALA A 123 6.37 -7.00 2.17
C ALA A 123 7.66 -7.04 2.97
N SER A 124 8.46 -5.98 2.88
CA SER A 124 9.81 -5.95 3.44
C SER A 124 9.80 -5.74 4.95
N ILE A 125 8.85 -4.96 5.47
CA ILE A 125 8.82 -4.59 6.90
C ILE A 125 8.08 -5.57 7.81
N LEU A 126 7.24 -6.47 7.29
CA LEU A 126 6.30 -7.24 8.12
C LEU A 126 6.99 -8.04 9.25
N SER A 127 8.15 -8.63 8.95
CA SER A 127 8.96 -9.37 9.92
C SER A 127 9.59 -8.47 10.99
N ALA A 128 10.06 -7.28 10.60
CA ALA A 128 10.65 -6.30 11.50
C ALA A 128 9.58 -5.66 12.42
N VAL A 129 8.36 -5.46 11.90
CA VAL A 129 7.22 -4.97 12.67
C VAL A 129 6.74 -6.03 13.65
N SER A 130 6.65 -7.29 13.21
CA SER A 130 6.15 -8.43 13.99
C SER A 130 4.83 -8.13 14.73
N PRO A 131 3.78 -7.65 14.04
CA PRO A 131 2.56 -7.20 14.70
C PRO A 131 1.70 -8.35 15.21
N GLN A 132 0.95 -8.09 16.29
CA GLN A 132 -0.13 -8.97 16.72
C GLN A 132 -1.41 -8.71 15.92
N TYR A 133 -1.65 -7.46 15.55
CA TYR A 133 -2.83 -7.01 14.83
C TYR A 133 -2.48 -6.22 13.57
N ALA A 134 -3.25 -6.41 12.51
CA ALA A 134 -3.19 -5.60 11.30
C ALA A 134 -4.54 -4.96 11.01
N ILE A 135 -4.55 -3.66 10.73
CA ILE A 135 -5.74 -2.93 10.29
C ILE A 135 -5.56 -2.54 8.84
N ILE A 136 -6.51 -2.94 7.99
CA ILE A 136 -6.55 -2.62 6.56
C ILE A 136 -7.67 -1.61 6.35
N SER A 137 -7.31 -0.35 6.08
CA SER A 137 -8.29 0.66 5.65
C SER A 137 -8.47 0.53 4.16
N VAL A 138 -9.61 0.01 3.75
CA VAL A 138 -9.98 -0.25 2.36
C VAL A 138 -11.49 -0.06 2.17
N GLY A 139 -11.91 0.33 0.97
CA GLY A 139 -13.32 0.50 0.62
C GLY A 139 -14.01 -0.81 0.25
N LYS A 140 -15.28 -0.97 0.66
CA LYS A 140 -16.13 -2.07 0.21
C LYS A 140 -16.36 -1.98 -1.29
N GLY A 141 -16.08 -3.06 -2.01
CA GLY A 141 -16.19 -3.12 -3.47
C GLY A 141 -15.23 -2.16 -4.17
N ASN A 142 -14.03 -1.93 -3.61
CA ASN A 142 -13.02 -1.13 -4.29
C ASN A 142 -12.53 -1.82 -5.57
N ASP A 143 -12.39 -1.04 -6.64
CA ASP A 143 -12.02 -1.57 -7.97
C ASP A 143 -10.50 -1.79 -8.14
N TYR A 144 -9.71 -1.49 -7.11
CA TYR A 144 -8.26 -1.70 -7.09
C TYR A 144 -7.87 -3.14 -6.77
N GLY A 145 -8.82 -3.98 -6.35
CA GLY A 145 -8.55 -5.36 -5.95
C GLY A 145 -7.79 -5.46 -4.62
N HIS A 146 -7.86 -4.42 -3.79
CA HIS A 146 -7.21 -4.39 -2.48
C HIS A 146 -8.16 -4.85 -1.36
N PRO A 147 -7.64 -5.41 -0.26
CA PRO A 147 -6.29 -5.94 -0.12
C PRO A 147 -6.07 -7.12 -1.07
N THR A 148 -4.86 -7.28 -1.61
CA THR A 148 -4.57 -8.41 -2.51
C THR A 148 -4.51 -9.73 -1.73
N GLN A 149 -4.84 -10.85 -2.37
CA GLN A 149 -4.74 -12.17 -1.72
C GLN A 149 -3.30 -12.44 -1.24
N ALA A 150 -2.28 -12.02 -2.00
CA ALA A 150 -0.89 -12.16 -1.62
C ALA A 150 -0.57 -11.45 -0.29
N THR A 151 -1.08 -10.24 -0.06
CA THR A 151 -0.91 -9.52 1.21
C THR A 151 -1.67 -10.21 2.33
N MET A 152 -2.89 -10.69 2.07
CA MET A 152 -3.66 -11.43 3.08
C MET A 152 -2.97 -12.73 3.50
N ASP A 153 -2.37 -13.45 2.56
CA ASP A 153 -1.62 -14.69 2.83
C ASP A 153 -0.36 -14.42 3.65
N LYS A 154 0.38 -13.32 3.37
CA LYS A 154 1.53 -12.89 4.19
C LYS A 154 1.10 -12.67 5.65
N LEU A 155 0.01 -11.94 5.87
CA LEU A 155 -0.51 -11.65 7.22
C LEU A 155 -0.99 -12.93 7.93
N LYS A 156 -1.71 -13.80 7.21
CA LYS A 156 -2.18 -15.10 7.71
C LYS A 156 -1.02 -16.00 8.14
N ASN A 157 0.00 -16.12 7.28
CA ASN A 157 1.18 -16.96 7.53
C ASN A 157 2.03 -16.42 8.68
N ALA A 158 2.03 -15.11 8.90
CA ALA A 158 2.67 -14.48 10.06
C ALA A 158 1.83 -14.56 11.35
N GLY A 159 0.62 -15.16 11.31
CA GLY A 159 -0.25 -15.30 12.48
C GLY A 159 -0.88 -13.99 12.95
N VAL A 160 -0.93 -12.98 12.08
CA VAL A 160 -1.40 -11.62 12.43
C VAL A 160 -2.92 -11.57 12.35
N THR A 161 -3.59 -11.14 13.42
CA THR A 161 -5.04 -10.99 13.41
C THR A 161 -5.45 -9.74 12.63
N VAL A 162 -6.29 -9.90 11.60
CA VAL A 162 -6.64 -8.82 10.67
C VAL A 162 -8.01 -8.19 10.99
N TYR A 163 -8.10 -6.86 10.86
CA TYR A 163 -9.34 -6.09 10.87
C TYR A 163 -9.42 -5.24 9.59
N ARG A 164 -10.61 -5.11 9.00
CA ARG A 164 -10.75 -4.44 7.70
C ARG A 164 -11.97 -3.54 7.65
N THR A 165 -11.80 -2.33 7.12
CA THR A 165 -12.91 -1.36 7.09
C THR A 165 -13.99 -1.67 6.06
N ASP A 166 -13.69 -2.47 5.04
CA ASP A 166 -14.68 -2.91 4.04
C ASP A 166 -15.65 -3.97 4.59
N GLU A 167 -15.21 -4.77 5.56
CA GLU A 167 -16.02 -5.78 6.23
C GLU A 167 -16.61 -5.27 7.55
N ASN A 168 -15.80 -4.57 8.35
CA ASN A 168 -16.16 -4.17 9.71
C ASN A 168 -16.72 -2.74 9.81
N GLY A 169 -16.63 -1.93 8.76
CA GLY A 169 -16.90 -0.50 8.83
C GLY A 169 -15.85 0.23 9.68
N THR A 170 -16.27 1.03 10.65
CA THR A 170 -15.34 1.71 11.56
C THR A 170 -14.70 0.71 12.53
N VAL A 171 -13.39 0.55 12.43
CA VAL A 171 -12.57 -0.21 13.39
C VAL A 171 -12.01 0.76 14.44
N VAL A 172 -12.30 0.48 15.71
CA VAL A 172 -11.81 1.24 16.87
C VAL A 172 -10.93 0.31 17.69
N ALA A 173 -9.63 0.61 17.73
CA ALA A 173 -8.68 -0.01 18.64
C ALA A 173 -8.53 0.87 19.88
N VAL A 174 -8.97 0.38 21.04
CA VAL A 174 -8.83 1.09 22.33
C VAL A 174 -7.60 0.56 23.05
N CYS A 175 -6.70 1.46 23.43
CA CYS A 175 -5.46 1.15 24.13
C CYS A 175 -5.41 1.90 25.48
N ASP A 176 -5.12 1.18 26.56
CA ASP A 176 -4.94 1.73 27.92
C ASP A 176 -3.45 1.78 28.35
N GLY A 177 -2.54 1.59 27.38
CA GLY A 177 -1.10 1.50 27.60
C GLY A 177 -0.60 0.09 27.89
N ASN A 178 -1.47 -0.91 28.10
CA ASN A 178 -1.08 -2.30 28.35
C ASN A 178 -1.88 -3.31 27.53
N THR A 179 -3.12 -2.98 27.20
CA THR A 179 -4.05 -3.84 26.47
C THR A 179 -4.56 -3.11 25.25
N ILE A 180 -4.94 -3.88 24.22
CA ILE A 180 -5.59 -3.38 23.01
C ILE A 180 -6.85 -4.20 22.80
N THR A 181 -7.99 -3.52 22.69
CA THR A 181 -9.29 -4.14 22.40
C THR A 181 -9.92 -3.53 21.16
N PHE A 182 -10.80 -4.29 20.51
CA PHE A 182 -11.46 -3.89 19.26
C PHE A 182 -12.98 -3.92 19.43
N ASN A 183 -13.66 -2.98 18.77
CA ASN A 183 -15.13 -2.87 18.78
C ASN A 183 -15.84 -3.91 17.88
N THR A 184 -15.08 -4.75 17.18
CA THR A 184 -15.57 -5.66 16.14
C THR A 184 -14.78 -6.96 16.15
N ALA A 185 -15.32 -7.99 15.53
CA ALA A 185 -14.61 -9.24 15.34
C ALA A 185 -13.54 -9.10 14.24
N PRO A 186 -12.48 -9.93 14.25
CA PRO A 186 -11.52 -10.00 13.17
C PRO A 186 -12.19 -10.20 11.80
N GLY A 187 -11.62 -9.57 10.78
CA GLY A 187 -12.03 -9.73 9.39
C GLY A 187 -11.51 -11.02 8.76
N SER A 188 -11.93 -11.26 7.52
CA SER A 188 -11.50 -12.40 6.71
C SER A 188 -10.11 -12.19 6.13
N TYR A 189 -9.48 -13.31 5.74
CA TYR A 189 -8.23 -13.33 4.97
C TYR A 189 -8.47 -13.41 3.44
N ASN A 190 -9.66 -13.07 2.97
CA ASN A 190 -10.00 -13.12 1.55
C ASN A 190 -9.53 -11.84 0.86
N GLY A 191 -8.65 -11.93 -0.13
CA GLY A 191 -8.27 -10.78 -0.94
C GLY A 191 -9.43 -10.26 -1.79
N GLY A 192 -9.33 -9.00 -2.22
CA GLY A 192 -10.19 -8.46 -3.27
C GLY A 192 -9.94 -9.22 -4.57
N SER A 193 -11.02 -9.71 -5.17
CA SER A 193 -10.95 -10.21 -6.54
C SER A 193 -10.91 -9.01 -7.48
N SER A 194 -9.76 -8.73 -8.08
CA SER A 194 -9.77 -8.11 -9.40
C SER A 194 -10.59 -9.04 -10.28
N ASN A 195 -11.64 -8.54 -10.94
CA ASN A 195 -12.44 -9.31 -11.89
C ASN A 195 -11.53 -9.81 -13.04
N ASN A 196 -10.79 -10.90 -12.83
CA ASN A 196 -10.09 -11.65 -13.85
C ASN A 196 -9.50 -12.99 -13.39
N ASP A 197 -9.88 -13.54 -12.23
CA ASP A 197 -9.49 -14.91 -11.89
C ASP A 197 -10.71 -15.83 -11.79
N SER A 198 -11.17 -16.28 -12.96
CA SER A 198 -11.98 -17.48 -13.11
C SER A 198 -11.18 -18.51 -13.88
N GLN A 199 -10.14 -19.08 -13.26
CA GLN A 199 -9.64 -20.37 -13.70
C GLN A 199 -10.63 -21.46 -13.29
N THR A 200 -11.52 -21.77 -14.22
CA THR A 200 -12.36 -22.97 -14.18
C THR A 200 -11.45 -24.18 -14.40
N THR A 201 -11.20 -24.96 -13.35
CA THR A 201 -10.51 -26.25 -13.47
C THR A 201 -11.49 -27.31 -13.99
N THR A 202 -11.41 -27.65 -15.27
CA THR A 202 -11.93 -28.92 -15.80
C THR A 202 -10.76 -29.89 -16.00
N PRO A 203 -10.89 -31.17 -15.60
CA PRO A 203 -9.81 -32.15 -15.71
C PRO A 203 -9.79 -32.75 -17.11
N VAL A 204 -8.66 -32.64 -17.82
CA VAL A 204 -8.41 -33.38 -19.07
C VAL A 204 -7.33 -34.43 -18.86
N ASN A 205 -7.75 -35.64 -19.22
CA ASN A 205 -7.09 -36.93 -19.16
C ASN A 205 -5.82 -36.99 -20.03
N THR A 206 -4.72 -37.55 -19.53
CA THR A 206 -3.46 -37.76 -20.25
C THR A 206 -3.23 -39.23 -20.56
N ASN A 207 -2.81 -39.57 -21.79
CA ASN A 207 -1.55 -40.28 -22.09
C ASN A 207 -1.29 -40.46 -23.62
N PRO A 208 -0.07 -40.87 -24.09
CA PRO A 208 0.85 -39.96 -24.79
C PRO A 208 1.40 -40.52 -26.12
N SER A 209 2.22 -39.74 -26.87
CA SER A 209 3.21 -40.26 -27.84
C SER A 209 4.26 -39.21 -28.30
N THR A 210 5.51 -39.44 -27.88
CA THR A 210 6.83 -39.40 -28.60
C THR A 210 7.40 -38.20 -29.40
N SER A 211 8.59 -37.74 -28.92
CA SER A 211 9.91 -37.44 -29.58
C SER A 211 10.00 -36.36 -30.71
N SER A 212 11.02 -35.49 -30.85
CA SER A 212 12.41 -35.39 -30.34
C SER A 212 13.06 -33.98 -30.50
N SER A 213 14.14 -33.72 -29.72
CA SER A 213 15.39 -32.92 -29.96
C SER A 213 15.34 -31.37 -30.13
N GLN A 214 15.78 -30.59 -29.11
CA GLN A 214 17.11 -29.91 -28.88
C GLN A 214 17.16 -28.45 -29.42
N GLU A 215 17.68 -27.37 -28.79
CA GLU A 215 18.20 -26.96 -27.47
C GLU A 215 18.47 -25.41 -27.55
N PRO A 216 19.05 -24.69 -26.57
CA PRO A 216 18.39 -23.89 -25.53
C PRO A 216 18.45 -22.36 -25.73
N SER A 217 17.41 -21.64 -25.26
CA SER A 217 17.58 -20.24 -24.82
C SER A 217 16.73 -19.96 -23.58
N THR A 218 17.39 -19.38 -22.60
CA THR A 218 16.92 -19.10 -21.25
C THR A 218 15.72 -18.14 -21.26
N SER A 219 14.55 -18.61 -20.86
CA SER A 219 13.47 -17.74 -20.38
C SER A 219 12.91 -18.31 -19.08
N THR A 220 13.10 -17.56 -18.00
CA THR A 220 12.38 -17.74 -16.74
C THR A 220 10.92 -17.40 -17.00
N SER A 221 10.14 -18.43 -17.34
CA SER A 221 8.69 -18.38 -17.43
C SER A 221 8.11 -18.15 -16.04
N THR A 222 7.90 -16.89 -15.69
CA THR A 222 6.85 -16.53 -14.74
C THR A 222 5.53 -16.68 -15.50
N GLY A 223 4.62 -17.52 -15.01
CA GLY A 223 3.30 -17.80 -15.62
C GLY A 223 2.32 -16.62 -15.62
N HIS A 224 2.83 -15.39 -15.68
CA HIS A 224 2.08 -14.15 -15.80
C HIS A 224 2.24 -13.64 -17.23
N GLY A 225 1.17 -13.12 -17.82
CA GLY A 225 1.19 -12.54 -19.16
C GLY A 225 2.21 -11.41 -19.32
N LEU A 226 2.61 -11.07 -20.55
CA LEU A 226 3.71 -10.12 -20.81
C LEU A 226 3.28 -8.65 -20.81
N ILE A 227 2.01 -8.34 -20.53
CA ILE A 227 1.51 -6.96 -20.56
C ILE A 227 1.38 -6.45 -19.13
N LYS A 228 2.12 -5.38 -18.80
CA LYS A 228 2.15 -4.77 -17.46
C LYS A 228 1.10 -3.67 -17.36
N GLY A 229 0.06 -3.84 -16.55
CA GLY A 229 -0.94 -2.81 -16.27
C GLY A 229 -0.70 -2.13 -14.92
N ASN A 230 -0.86 -0.81 -14.86
CA ASN A 230 -0.82 -0.01 -13.64
C ASN A 230 -1.72 1.23 -13.78
N ILE A 231 -1.92 1.94 -12.66
CA ILE A 231 -2.62 3.22 -12.64
C ILE A 231 -1.56 4.33 -12.56
N ASN A 232 -1.57 5.26 -13.49
CA ASN A 232 -0.60 6.35 -13.49
C ASN A 232 -0.94 7.43 -12.44
N SER A 233 -0.05 8.40 -12.27
CA SER A 233 -0.23 9.53 -11.32
C SER A 233 -1.47 10.41 -11.57
N LYS A 234 -2.17 10.24 -12.71
CA LYS A 234 -3.43 10.91 -13.04
C LYS A 234 -4.67 10.03 -12.76
N GLY A 235 -4.47 8.83 -12.21
CA GLY A 235 -5.55 7.87 -11.99
C GLY A 235 -5.97 7.11 -13.25
N GLU A 236 -5.19 7.17 -14.33
CA GLU A 236 -5.53 6.49 -15.58
C GLU A 236 -4.99 5.05 -15.60
N LYS A 237 -5.86 4.09 -15.95
CA LYS A 237 -5.48 2.70 -16.22
C LYS A 237 -4.64 2.63 -17.50
N ILE A 238 -3.35 2.34 -17.38
CA ILE A 238 -2.43 2.23 -18.52
C ILE A 238 -1.74 0.86 -18.57
N TYR A 239 -1.49 0.35 -19.77
CA TYR A 239 -0.72 -0.88 -19.95
C TYR A 239 0.54 -0.66 -20.78
N HIS A 240 1.57 -1.46 -20.49
CA HIS A 240 2.88 -1.43 -21.10
C HIS A 240 3.17 -2.78 -21.77
N VAL A 241 3.69 -2.71 -23.00
CA VAL A 241 4.06 -3.86 -23.82
C VAL A 241 5.58 -4.05 -23.83
N PRO A 242 6.11 -5.28 -23.97
CA PRO A 242 7.55 -5.52 -24.12
C PRO A 242 8.17 -4.63 -25.21
N GLY A 243 9.32 -4.02 -24.91
CA GLY A 243 9.99 -3.07 -25.81
C GLY A 243 9.41 -1.64 -25.82
N GLY A 244 8.33 -1.37 -25.07
CA GLY A 244 7.83 -0.03 -24.84
C GLY A 244 8.76 0.80 -23.94
N SER A 245 8.80 2.12 -24.14
CA SER A 245 9.72 3.03 -23.44
C SER A 245 9.66 2.96 -21.91
N TYR A 246 8.54 2.53 -21.34
CA TYR A 246 8.36 2.39 -19.89
C TYR A 246 8.30 0.95 -19.40
N TYR A 247 8.37 -0.04 -20.30
CA TYR A 247 8.08 -1.43 -19.94
C TYR A 247 8.98 -2.01 -18.86
N ASP A 248 10.30 -1.84 -18.98
CA ASP A 248 11.26 -2.43 -18.03
C ASP A 248 11.20 -1.75 -16.64
N ARG A 249 10.83 -0.46 -16.60
CA ARG A 249 10.70 0.34 -15.37
C ARG A 249 9.32 0.27 -14.72
N THR A 250 8.28 -0.17 -15.44
CA THR A 250 6.95 -0.32 -14.87
C THR A 250 6.93 -1.51 -13.91
N ILE A 251 6.46 -1.26 -12.69
CA ILE A 251 6.02 -2.29 -11.73
C ILE A 251 4.51 -2.50 -11.96
N PRO A 252 4.07 -3.67 -12.43
CA PRO A 252 2.67 -3.92 -12.73
C PRO A 252 1.83 -4.14 -11.46
N GLU A 253 0.66 -3.52 -11.42
CA GLU A 253 -0.43 -3.85 -10.49
C GLU A 253 -1.24 -5.06 -11.00
N VAL A 254 -1.33 -5.21 -12.32
CA VAL A 254 -2.00 -6.32 -13.00
C VAL A 254 -1.18 -6.78 -14.21
N TRP A 255 -1.23 -8.06 -14.51
CA TRP A 255 -0.63 -8.65 -15.70
C TRP A 255 -1.71 -9.13 -16.67
N PHE A 256 -1.56 -8.83 -17.96
CA PHE A 256 -2.43 -9.36 -19.03
C PHE A 256 -1.62 -10.23 -19.99
N ASN A 257 -2.26 -11.24 -20.59
CA ASN A 257 -1.63 -12.09 -21.60
C ASN A 257 -1.58 -11.39 -22.96
N THR A 258 -2.57 -10.55 -23.27
CA THR A 258 -2.66 -9.82 -24.54
C THR A 258 -3.02 -8.34 -24.34
N GLU A 259 -2.77 -7.51 -25.35
CA GLU A 259 -3.19 -6.11 -25.34
C GLU A 259 -4.73 -6.00 -25.35
N GLU A 260 -5.41 -6.93 -26.03
CA GLU A 260 -6.88 -6.99 -26.09
C GLU A 260 -7.49 -7.24 -24.71
N GLU A 261 -6.89 -8.11 -23.90
CA GLU A 261 -7.31 -8.33 -22.51
C GLU A 261 -7.15 -7.05 -21.67
N ALA A 262 -6.03 -6.33 -21.83
CA ALA A 262 -5.79 -5.07 -21.15
C ALA A 262 -6.83 -4.01 -21.55
N GLN A 263 -7.13 -3.89 -22.85
CA GLN A 263 -8.13 -2.96 -23.38
C GLN A 263 -9.54 -3.31 -22.91
N ALA A 264 -9.90 -4.60 -22.89
CA ALA A 264 -11.18 -5.07 -22.37
C ALA A 264 -11.34 -4.78 -20.86
N ALA A 265 -10.24 -4.80 -20.11
CA ALA A 265 -10.19 -4.39 -18.70
C ALA A 265 -10.18 -2.86 -18.49
N GLY A 266 -10.31 -2.07 -19.56
CA GLY A 266 -10.37 -0.61 -19.52
C GLY A 266 -9.01 0.08 -19.43
N PHE A 267 -7.91 -0.63 -19.68
CA PHE A 267 -6.58 -0.05 -19.73
C PHE A 267 -6.29 0.46 -21.14
N ARG A 268 -5.80 1.70 -21.25
CA ARG A 268 -5.29 2.23 -22.52
C ARG A 268 -3.79 1.95 -22.66
N LYS A 269 -3.28 1.86 -23.89
CA LYS A 269 -1.84 1.72 -24.11
C LYS A 269 -1.11 2.94 -23.54
N SER A 270 0.02 2.71 -22.85
CA SER A 270 0.92 3.80 -22.47
C SER A 270 1.35 4.54 -23.72
N LEU A 271 1.06 5.84 -23.77
CA LEU A 271 1.64 6.73 -24.76
C LEU A 271 3.10 6.99 -24.36
N ARG A 272 3.97 7.20 -25.35
CA ARG A 272 5.38 7.56 -25.10
C ARG A 272 5.50 8.84 -24.28
#